data_AF-A0A420XQC8-F1
#
_entry.id   AF-A0A420XQC8-F1
#
_cell.length_a   1.000
_cell.length_b   1.000
_cell.length_c   1.000
_cell.angle_alpha   90.00
_cell.angle_beta   90.00
_cell.angle_gamma   90.00
#
_symmetry.space_group_name_H-M   'P 1'
#
loop_
_entity.id
_entity.type
_entity.pdbx_description
1 polymer ?
#
loop_
_entity_poly.entity_id
_entity_poly.type
_entity_poly.pdbx_seq_one_letter_code
_entity_poly.pdbx_strand_id
1 'polypeptide(L)'
;MTEPALEPLPVAEVGRLGTAVLDEVGTVVVGMSGPLRTALAAVLAGGHVLFEDVPGLGKTLAARSLATALGLDFRRVQCTPDLLPLDITGSNVFDPATSSFAFRPGPVFTGLLLADEVNRTAPKTQSALLEAMAERQVTVDGTTYPLPAPFHVLATSNPVEYEGTYPLPEAQLDRFMVRLAVGYPDAEQESDVLLRRLARGAEAAPVRQVVDASTLLAMQAGVETVAVDRDVVRYCVALAAATRGHTGVEVGASPRGSQALLLLARAVAVLDGRSYVVPEDVKEVAVAALAHRLTLTVTTWASGASTQAVVRELLGRVPAPAGAPAVG
;
A
#
# COMPACT_ATOMS: atom_id res chain seq x y z
N MET A 1 6.59 1.43 29.19
CA MET A 1 5.87 2.71 29.09
C MET A 1 4.62 2.43 28.31
N THR A 2 3.45 2.58 28.92
CA THR A 2 2.17 2.46 28.23
C THR A 2 2.09 3.62 27.24
N GLU A 3 2.04 3.35 25.94
CA GLU A 3 1.77 4.39 24.95
C GLU A 3 0.49 5.13 25.38
N PRO A 4 0.47 6.47 25.35
CA PRO A 4 -0.78 7.20 25.59
C PRO A 4 -1.82 6.66 24.61
N ALA A 5 -2.99 6.28 25.14
CA ALA A 5 -4.07 5.78 24.31
C ALA A 5 -4.38 6.83 23.24
N LEU A 6 -4.04 6.52 21.99
CA LEU A 6 -4.33 7.36 20.83
C LEU A 6 -5.84 7.50 20.73
N GLU A 7 -6.34 8.72 20.94
CA GLU A 7 -7.76 9.01 20.83
C GLU A 7 -8.15 8.94 19.34
N PRO A 8 -9.12 8.08 18.96
CA PRO A 8 -9.52 7.96 17.57
C PRO A 8 -10.18 9.24 17.08
N LEU A 9 -9.80 9.71 15.90
CA LEU A 9 -10.48 10.85 15.28
C LEU A 9 -11.90 10.45 14.84
N PRO A 10 -12.89 11.36 14.94
CA PRO A 10 -14.22 11.13 14.41
C PRO A 10 -14.17 10.80 12.90
N VAL A 11 -14.98 9.85 12.45
CA VAL A 11 -14.98 9.39 11.05
C VAL A 11 -15.13 10.54 10.04
N ALA A 12 -16.00 11.51 10.31
CA ALA A 12 -16.19 12.68 9.45
C ALA A 12 -14.90 13.52 9.31
N GLU A 13 -14.12 13.62 10.38
CA GLU A 13 -12.85 14.35 10.39
C GLU A 13 -11.78 13.58 9.61
N VAL A 14 -11.73 12.26 9.77
CA VAL A 14 -10.81 11.41 8.98
C VAL A 14 -11.12 11.51 7.48
N GLY A 15 -12.40 11.47 7.11
CA GLY A 15 -12.82 11.66 5.72
C GLY A 15 -12.39 13.02 5.17
N ARG A 16 -12.67 14.11 5.90
CA ARG A 16 -12.28 15.47 5.52
C ARG A 16 -10.76 15.62 5.31
N LEU A 17 -9.96 15.13 6.25
CA LEU A 17 -8.51 15.16 6.17
C LEU A 17 -7.98 14.27 5.03
N GLY A 18 -8.59 13.10 4.82
CA GLY A 18 -8.27 12.21 3.71
C GLY A 18 -8.51 12.86 2.35
N THR A 19 -9.65 13.54 2.15
CA THR A 19 -9.91 14.33 0.94
C THR A 19 -8.88 15.44 0.78
N ALA A 20 -8.58 16.20 1.85
CA ALA A 20 -7.58 17.27 1.79
C ALA A 20 -6.18 16.76 1.41
N VAL A 21 -5.78 15.58 1.89
CA VAL A 21 -4.52 14.92 1.48
C VAL A 21 -4.56 14.57 -0.01
N LEU A 22 -5.65 13.96 -0.50
CA LEU A 22 -5.77 13.59 -1.91
C LEU A 22 -5.77 14.82 -2.83
N ASP A 23 -6.47 15.89 -2.44
CA ASP A 23 -6.52 17.14 -3.19
C ASP A 23 -5.13 17.78 -3.27
N GLU A 24 -4.41 17.84 -2.14
CA GLU A 24 -3.06 18.41 -2.10
C GLU A 24 -2.07 17.60 -2.94
N VAL A 25 -2.11 16.26 -2.87
CA VAL A 25 -1.28 15.40 -3.72
C VAL A 25 -1.68 15.52 -5.21
N GLY A 26 -2.98 15.66 -5.48
CA GLY A 26 -3.53 15.84 -6.82
C GLY A 26 -3.12 17.15 -7.50
N THR A 27 -2.58 18.12 -6.76
CA THR A 27 -2.00 19.34 -7.35
C THR A 27 -0.73 19.04 -8.14
N VAL A 28 0.03 18.02 -7.76
CA VAL A 28 1.31 17.67 -8.37
C VAL A 28 1.31 16.35 -9.13
N VAL A 29 0.43 15.41 -8.76
CA VAL A 29 0.28 14.11 -9.42
C VAL A 29 -0.99 14.09 -10.25
N VAL A 30 -0.84 13.99 -11.57
CA VAL A 30 -1.95 13.93 -12.53
C VAL A 30 -2.15 12.49 -13.00
N GLY A 31 -3.40 12.10 -13.28
CA GLY A 31 -3.73 10.78 -13.84
C GLY A 31 -3.67 9.60 -12.85
N MET A 32 -3.40 9.86 -11.56
CA MET A 32 -3.29 8.81 -10.53
C MET A 32 -4.36 8.89 -9.44
N SER A 33 -5.49 9.59 -9.66
CA SER A 33 -6.51 9.80 -8.62
C SER A 33 -7.03 8.50 -7.99
N GLY A 34 -7.38 7.51 -8.81
CA GLY A 34 -7.81 6.18 -8.36
C GLY A 34 -6.72 5.44 -7.57
N PRO A 35 -5.55 5.15 -8.17
CA PRO A 35 -4.44 4.49 -7.47
C PRO A 35 -4.01 5.21 -6.18
N LEU A 36 -3.96 6.55 -6.17
CA LEU A 36 -3.62 7.33 -4.98
C LEU A 36 -4.68 7.19 -3.88
N ARG A 37 -5.97 7.22 -4.23
CA ARG A 37 -7.06 6.98 -3.28
C ARG A 37 -6.93 5.60 -2.65
N THR A 38 -6.69 4.56 -3.43
CA THR A 38 -6.49 3.20 -2.91
C THR A 38 -5.21 3.07 -2.09
N ALA A 39 -4.13 3.77 -2.48
CA ALA A 39 -2.88 3.80 -1.72
C ALA A 39 -3.08 4.50 -0.36
N LEU A 40 -3.80 5.62 -0.32
CA LEU A 40 -4.16 6.28 0.94
C LEU A 40 -5.07 5.39 1.79
N ALA A 41 -6.06 4.72 1.20
CA ALA A 41 -6.90 3.77 1.93
C ALA A 41 -6.06 2.63 2.55
N ALA A 42 -5.07 2.11 1.83
CA ALA A 42 -4.14 1.12 2.36
C ALA A 42 -3.29 1.67 3.51
N VAL A 43 -2.80 2.91 3.41
CA VAL A 43 -2.06 3.58 4.50
C VAL A 43 -2.94 3.78 5.72
N LEU A 44 -4.18 4.25 5.56
CA LEU A 44 -5.16 4.43 6.64
C LEU A 44 -5.57 3.09 7.28
N ALA A 45 -5.51 2.00 6.53
CA ALA A 45 -5.71 0.64 7.01
C ALA A 45 -4.44 0.02 7.66
N GLY A 46 -3.34 0.76 7.79
CA GLY A 46 -2.09 0.25 8.38
C GLY A 46 -1.25 -0.63 7.44
N GLY A 47 -1.55 -0.64 6.14
CA GLY A 47 -0.98 -1.54 5.15
C GLY A 47 0.18 -0.96 4.33
N HIS A 48 0.67 -1.80 3.42
CA HIS A 48 1.74 -1.48 2.46
C HIS A 48 1.22 -1.63 1.02
N VAL A 49 1.82 -0.89 0.10
CA VAL A 49 1.35 -0.75 -1.29
C VAL A 49 2.45 -1.23 -2.24
N LEU A 50 2.08 -2.03 -3.24
CA LEU A 50 2.94 -2.39 -4.36
C LEU A 50 2.42 -1.74 -5.64
N PHE A 51 3.21 -0.91 -6.28
CA PHE A 51 2.94 -0.38 -7.63
C PHE A 51 3.64 -1.23 -8.68
N GLU A 52 2.90 -1.76 -9.64
CA GLU A 52 3.44 -2.60 -10.71
C GLU A 52 3.20 -1.95 -12.06
N ASP A 53 4.18 -1.19 -12.59
CA ASP A 53 4.14 -0.70 -13.98
C ASP A 53 5.53 -0.30 -14.47
N VAL A 54 5.55 0.16 -15.72
CA VAL A 54 6.68 0.79 -16.38
C VAL A 54 7.25 2.01 -15.62
N PRO A 55 8.55 2.30 -15.80
CA PRO A 55 9.21 3.48 -15.25
C PRO A 55 8.62 4.81 -15.79
N GLY A 56 8.83 5.89 -15.05
CA GLY A 56 8.52 7.25 -15.52
C GLY A 56 7.11 7.77 -15.24
N LEU A 57 6.23 6.95 -14.65
CA LEU A 57 4.82 7.31 -14.38
C LEU A 57 4.60 8.10 -13.09
N GLY A 58 5.58 8.90 -12.65
CA GLY A 58 5.41 9.77 -11.49
C GLY A 58 5.25 9.07 -10.12
N LYS A 59 5.42 7.75 -10.01
CA LYS A 59 5.29 6.98 -8.75
C LYS A 59 6.17 7.52 -7.61
N THR A 60 7.40 7.90 -7.92
CA THR A 60 8.32 8.51 -6.95
C THR A 60 7.82 9.88 -6.48
N LEU A 61 7.22 10.66 -7.39
CA LEU A 61 6.55 11.92 -7.02
C LEU A 61 5.32 11.63 -6.16
N ALA A 62 4.49 10.66 -6.52
CA ALA A 62 3.32 10.25 -5.77
C ALA A 62 3.65 9.80 -4.33
N ALA A 63 4.62 8.89 -4.17
CA ALA A 63 5.02 8.39 -2.85
C ALA A 63 5.57 9.52 -1.96
N ARG A 64 6.44 10.38 -2.51
CA ARG A 64 6.98 11.54 -1.78
C ARG A 64 5.89 12.54 -1.43
N SER A 65 4.99 12.84 -2.37
CA SER A 65 3.88 13.77 -2.15
C SER A 65 2.95 13.28 -1.05
N LEU A 66 2.61 12.00 -1.08
CA LEU A 66 1.79 11.37 -0.05
C LEU A 66 2.48 11.41 1.32
N ALA A 67 3.79 11.11 1.38
CA ALA A 67 4.56 11.21 2.63
C ALA A 67 4.57 12.63 3.18
N THR A 68 4.83 13.64 2.34
CA THR A 68 4.81 15.05 2.75
C THR A 68 3.43 15.48 3.23
N ALA A 69 2.36 15.18 2.50
CA ALA A 69 1.00 15.54 2.87
C ALA A 69 0.58 14.90 4.21
N LEU A 70 1.07 13.69 4.49
CA LEU A 70 0.84 12.96 5.74
C LEU A 70 1.81 13.32 6.87
N GLY A 71 2.78 14.20 6.63
CA GLY A 71 3.79 14.60 7.63
C GLY A 71 4.69 13.45 8.08
N LEU A 72 5.02 12.55 7.16
CA LEU A 72 5.88 11.39 7.39
C LEU A 72 7.30 11.64 6.92
N ASP A 73 8.26 11.20 7.73
CA ASP A 73 9.64 11.07 7.28
C ASP A 73 9.69 10.14 6.07
N PHE A 74 10.31 10.62 4.99
CA PHE A 74 10.41 9.92 3.72
C PHE A 74 11.84 9.45 3.47
N ARG A 75 12.00 8.16 3.18
CA ARG A 75 13.24 7.58 2.65
C ARG A 75 12.94 6.91 1.32
N ARG A 76 13.91 6.97 0.41
CA ARG A 76 13.89 6.23 -0.85
C ARG A 76 15.09 5.30 -0.90
N VAL A 77 14.84 4.06 -1.28
CA VAL A 77 15.88 3.10 -1.65
C VAL A 77 15.64 2.67 -3.09
N GLN A 78 16.69 2.72 -3.88
CA GLN A 78 16.72 2.07 -5.18
C GLN A 78 17.17 0.63 -4.95
N CYS A 79 16.32 -0.34 -5.27
CA CYS A 79 16.71 -1.74 -5.19
C CYS A 79 17.60 -2.10 -6.38
N THR A 80 18.80 -2.57 -6.07
CA THR A 80 19.81 -3.00 -7.05
C THR A 80 20.28 -4.42 -6.69
N PRO A 81 20.90 -5.15 -7.64
CA PRO A 81 21.36 -6.52 -7.41
C PRO A 81 22.40 -6.65 -6.30
N ASP A 82 23.18 -5.59 -6.06
CA ASP A 82 24.25 -5.51 -5.07
C ASP A 82 23.79 -5.01 -3.69
N LEU A 83 22.55 -4.53 -3.58
CA LEU A 83 21.98 -4.05 -2.32
C LEU A 83 21.95 -5.17 -1.27
N LEU A 84 22.56 -4.93 -0.11
CA LEU A 84 22.64 -5.91 0.96
C LEU A 84 21.48 -5.74 1.95
N PRO A 85 21.10 -6.80 2.71
CA PRO A 85 20.10 -6.68 3.76
C PRO A 85 20.40 -5.57 4.77
N LEU A 86 21.68 -5.40 5.14
CA LEU A 86 22.13 -4.38 6.09
C LEU A 86 21.97 -2.95 5.57
N ASP A 87 21.96 -2.75 4.25
CA ASP A 87 21.69 -1.43 3.65
C ASP A 87 20.21 -1.02 3.79
N ILE A 88 19.33 -1.99 4.08
CA ILE A 88 17.91 -1.78 4.37
C ILE A 88 17.68 -1.66 5.88
N THR A 89 18.19 -2.62 6.64
CA THR A 89 17.92 -2.77 8.07
C THR A 89 18.81 -1.90 8.96
N GLY A 90 19.96 -1.46 8.46
CA GLY A 90 21.01 -0.85 9.26
C GLY A 90 22.01 -1.86 9.79
N SER A 91 23.08 -1.36 10.41
CA SER A 91 24.20 -2.15 10.92
C SER A 91 24.86 -1.49 12.13
N ASN A 92 25.60 -2.28 12.90
CA ASN A 92 26.46 -1.77 13.96
C ASN A 92 27.79 -1.31 13.38
N VAL A 93 28.09 -0.02 13.50
CA VAL A 93 29.33 0.60 13.00
C VAL A 93 30.23 0.91 14.19
N PHE A 94 31.51 0.54 14.10
CA PHE A 94 32.49 0.89 15.13
C PHE A 94 32.73 2.39 15.13
N ASP A 95 32.56 3.03 16.28
CA ASP A 95 32.88 4.42 16.53
C ASP A 95 34.25 4.51 17.23
N PRO A 96 35.31 4.99 16.54
CA PRO A 96 36.64 5.09 17.13
C PRO A 96 36.73 6.06 18.31
N ALA A 97 35.84 7.07 18.37
CA ALA A 97 35.87 8.07 19.44
C ALA A 97 35.42 7.49 20.78
N THR A 98 34.45 6.57 20.75
CA THR A 98 33.92 5.89 21.95
C THR A 98 34.46 4.47 22.12
N SER A 99 35.22 3.97 21.13
CA SER A 99 35.67 2.56 21.06
C SER A 99 34.53 1.57 21.24
N SER A 100 33.34 1.89 20.70
CA SER A 100 32.13 1.08 20.83
C SER A 100 31.44 0.89 19.49
N PHE A 101 30.69 -0.19 19.34
CA PHE A 101 29.78 -0.36 18.21
C PHE A 101 28.50 0.43 18.46
N ALA A 102 28.11 1.29 17.52
CA ALA A 102 26.88 2.06 17.57
C ALA A 102 25.97 1.66 16.41
N PHE A 103 24.70 1.42 16.70
CA PHE A 103 23.72 1.10 15.68
C PHE A 103 23.48 2.31 14.77
N ARG A 104 23.63 2.09 13.47
CA ARG A 104 23.28 3.05 12.42
C ARG A 104 21.99 2.56 11.75
N PRO A 105 20.85 3.24 11.98
CA PRO A 105 19.57 2.80 11.44
C PRO A 105 19.59 2.87 9.91
N GLY A 106 19.04 1.82 9.29
CA GLY A 106 18.81 1.77 7.86
C GLY A 106 17.61 2.62 7.42
N PRO A 107 17.35 2.69 6.11
CA PRO A 107 16.24 3.46 5.53
C PRO A 107 14.84 3.01 5.96
N VAL A 108 14.67 1.80 6.50
CA VAL A 108 13.38 1.34 7.07
C VAL A 108 12.96 2.11 8.33
N PHE A 109 13.88 2.79 9.02
CA PHE A 109 13.57 3.64 10.16
C PHE A 109 13.07 5.01 9.69
N THR A 110 11.84 5.02 9.17
CA THR A 110 11.18 6.19 8.58
C THR A 110 9.66 6.06 8.72
N GLY A 111 8.88 7.09 8.39
CA GLY A 111 7.41 7.00 8.35
C GLY A 111 6.88 6.36 7.06
N LEU A 112 7.46 6.74 5.92
CA LEU A 112 7.16 6.16 4.61
C LEU A 112 8.45 5.83 3.84
N LEU A 113 8.63 4.55 3.49
CA LEU A 113 9.73 4.08 2.66
C LEU A 113 9.24 3.83 1.23
N LEU A 114 9.90 4.45 0.25
CA LEU A 114 9.80 4.06 -1.16
C LEU A 114 10.90 3.05 -1.50
N ALA A 115 10.51 1.81 -1.81
CA ALA A 115 11.41 0.76 -2.30
C ALA A 115 11.23 0.60 -3.81
N ASP A 116 12.08 1.28 -4.58
CA ASP A 116 11.97 1.35 -6.03
C ASP A 116 12.59 0.10 -6.68
N GLU A 117 11.86 -0.55 -7.57
CA GLU A 117 12.26 -1.75 -8.32
C GLU A 117 12.66 -2.91 -7.41
N VAL A 118 11.82 -3.23 -6.43
CA VAL A 118 12.08 -4.28 -5.42
C VAL A 118 12.41 -5.63 -6.03
N ASN A 119 11.94 -5.89 -7.25
CA ASN A 119 12.26 -7.10 -8.01
C ASN A 119 13.69 -7.12 -8.57
N ARG A 120 14.53 -6.08 -8.42
CA ARG A 120 15.94 -6.07 -8.88
C ARG A 120 16.95 -6.47 -7.83
N THR A 121 16.54 -6.60 -6.56
CA THR A 121 17.44 -7.01 -5.47
C THR A 121 17.32 -8.50 -5.16
N ALA A 122 18.38 -9.09 -4.61
CA ALA A 122 18.43 -10.52 -4.31
C ALA A 122 17.34 -10.93 -3.30
N PRO A 123 16.84 -12.19 -3.36
CA PRO A 123 15.78 -12.67 -2.46
C PRO A 123 16.05 -12.48 -0.96
N LYS A 124 17.34 -12.52 -0.56
CA LYS A 124 17.75 -12.30 0.84
C LYS A 124 17.49 -10.86 1.29
N THR A 125 17.76 -9.88 0.42
CA THR A 125 17.51 -8.46 0.69
C THR A 125 16.02 -8.14 0.65
N GLN A 126 15.28 -8.71 -0.31
CA GLN A 126 13.81 -8.65 -0.34
C GLN A 126 13.21 -9.15 0.98
N SER A 127 13.70 -10.29 1.47
CA SER A 127 13.23 -10.89 2.73
C SER A 127 13.46 -9.97 3.94
N ALA A 128 14.60 -9.29 4.01
CA ALA A 128 14.90 -8.34 5.10
C ALA A 128 13.90 -7.16 5.13
N LEU A 129 13.57 -6.58 3.97
CA LEU A 129 12.55 -5.54 3.86
C LEU A 129 11.17 -6.05 4.30
N LEU A 130 10.80 -7.24 3.85
CA LEU A 130 9.49 -7.84 4.11
C LEU A 130 9.30 -8.32 5.54
N GLU A 131 10.38 -8.72 6.20
CA GLU A 131 10.42 -8.99 7.63
C GLU A 131 10.18 -7.70 8.42
N ALA A 132 10.88 -6.62 8.08
CA ALA A 132 10.66 -5.31 8.68
C ALA A 132 9.22 -4.81 8.52
N MET A 133 8.60 -5.06 7.36
CA MET A 133 7.18 -4.78 7.11
C MET A 133 6.25 -5.59 8.00
N ALA A 134 6.48 -6.89 8.13
CA ALA A 134 5.60 -7.79 8.87
C ALA A 134 5.72 -7.62 10.39
N GLU A 135 6.95 -7.52 10.89
CA GLU A 135 7.26 -7.50 12.33
C GLU A 135 7.31 -6.09 12.90
N ARG A 136 7.36 -5.04 12.06
CA ARG A 136 7.52 -3.63 12.46
C ARG A 136 8.72 -3.38 13.37
N GLN A 137 9.74 -4.21 13.22
CA GLN A 137 10.99 -4.14 13.96
C GLN A 137 12.10 -4.77 13.14
N VAL A 138 13.35 -4.50 13.53
CA VAL A 138 14.54 -5.06 12.92
C VAL A 138 15.43 -5.62 14.02
N THR A 139 16.01 -6.81 13.81
CA THR A 139 17.00 -7.37 14.75
C THR A 139 18.39 -7.38 14.10
N VAL A 140 19.35 -6.72 14.74
CA VAL A 140 20.76 -6.69 14.33
C VAL A 140 21.63 -7.14 15.50
N ASP A 141 22.48 -8.15 15.27
CA ASP A 141 23.39 -8.73 16.27
C ASP A 141 22.70 -9.08 17.61
N GLY A 142 21.49 -9.65 17.53
CA GLY A 142 20.71 -10.05 18.70
C GLY A 142 19.99 -8.92 19.44
N THR A 143 20.12 -7.67 18.99
CA THR A 143 19.38 -6.52 19.53
C THR A 143 18.23 -6.14 18.60
N THR A 144 17.03 -6.06 19.14
CA THR A 144 15.82 -5.68 18.39
C THR A 144 15.52 -4.20 18.54
N TYR A 145 15.30 -3.55 17.40
CA TYR A 145 14.98 -2.13 17.29
C TYR A 145 13.58 -1.98 16.68
N PRO A 146 12.63 -1.36 17.39
CA PRO A 146 11.30 -1.11 16.84
C PRO A 146 11.37 -0.05 15.73
N LEU A 147 10.54 -0.20 14.71
CA LEU A 147 10.38 0.83 13.68
C LEU A 147 9.48 1.97 14.20
N PRO A 148 9.62 3.19 13.66
CA PRO A 148 8.72 4.30 13.99
C PRO A 148 7.25 3.95 13.70
N ALA A 149 6.34 4.50 14.49
CA ALA A 149 4.91 4.45 14.20
C ALA A 149 4.44 5.85 13.77
N PRO A 150 3.73 5.98 12.63
CA PRO A 150 3.38 4.93 11.67
C PRO A 150 4.56 4.57 10.74
N PHE A 151 4.56 3.34 10.20
CA PHE A 151 5.55 2.88 9.21
C PHE A 151 4.84 2.22 8.01
N HIS A 152 5.10 2.74 6.82
CA HIS A 152 4.53 2.26 5.57
C HIS A 152 5.59 2.07 4.49
N VAL A 153 5.36 1.09 3.61
CA VAL A 153 6.21 0.82 2.44
C VAL A 153 5.37 0.97 1.19
N LEU A 154 5.83 1.80 0.28
CA LEU A 154 5.38 1.87 -1.10
C LEU A 154 6.49 1.25 -1.94
N ALA A 155 6.28 0.04 -2.44
CA ALA A 155 7.25 -0.63 -3.31
C ALA A 155 6.85 -0.44 -4.78
N THR A 156 7.83 -0.44 -5.68
CA THR A 156 7.57 -0.53 -7.12
C THR A 156 8.19 -1.81 -7.68
N SER A 157 7.56 -2.39 -8.70
CA SER A 157 8.09 -3.51 -9.46
C SER A 157 7.89 -3.24 -10.95
N ASN A 158 8.93 -3.47 -11.75
CA ASN A 158 8.85 -3.35 -13.21
C ASN A 158 8.70 -4.76 -13.83
N PRO A 159 7.57 -5.07 -14.48
CA PRO A 159 7.32 -6.41 -15.03
C PRO A 159 8.06 -6.70 -16.36
N VAL A 160 8.68 -5.70 -16.99
CA VAL A 160 9.21 -5.80 -18.37
C VAL A 160 10.73 -6.06 -18.43
N GLU A 161 11.45 -5.95 -17.31
CA GLU A 161 12.89 -6.22 -17.29
C GLU A 161 13.18 -7.72 -17.25
N TYR A 162 13.80 -8.23 -18.32
CA TYR A 162 14.11 -9.67 -18.50
C TYR A 162 15.47 -10.08 -17.91
N GLU A 163 16.36 -9.13 -17.62
CA GLU A 163 17.70 -9.40 -17.08
C GLU A 163 17.86 -8.84 -15.66
N GLY A 164 18.34 -9.67 -14.73
CA GLY A 164 18.69 -9.24 -13.37
C GLY A 164 17.50 -9.00 -12.42
N THR A 165 16.31 -9.51 -12.74
CA THR A 165 15.14 -9.43 -11.85
C THR A 165 14.87 -10.75 -11.13
N TYR A 166 14.57 -10.65 -9.84
CA TYR A 166 14.07 -11.69 -8.96
C TYR A 166 12.59 -11.42 -8.64
N PRO A 167 11.64 -12.15 -9.24
CA PRO A 167 10.23 -11.95 -8.94
C PRO A 167 9.96 -12.24 -7.47
N LEU A 168 9.09 -11.43 -6.85
CA LEU A 168 8.67 -11.66 -5.48
C LEU A 168 7.87 -12.97 -5.42
N PRO A 169 8.26 -13.94 -4.58
CA PRO A 169 7.45 -15.12 -4.29
C PRO A 169 6.04 -14.74 -3.81
N GLU A 170 5.06 -15.60 -4.05
CA GLU A 170 3.66 -15.37 -3.65
C GLU A 170 3.50 -15.05 -2.16
N ALA A 171 4.23 -15.77 -1.31
CA ALA A 171 4.25 -15.53 0.14
C ALA A 171 4.77 -14.13 0.51
N GLN A 172 5.62 -13.53 -0.33
CA GLN A 172 6.13 -12.18 -0.18
C GLN A 172 5.13 -11.15 -0.68
N LEU A 173 4.52 -11.38 -1.85
CA LEU A 173 3.45 -10.54 -2.40
C LEU A 173 2.26 -10.43 -1.43
N ASP A 174 1.91 -11.51 -0.72
CA ASP A 174 0.80 -11.54 0.24
C ASP A 174 0.96 -10.56 1.42
N ARG A 175 2.18 -10.06 1.67
CA ARG A 175 2.47 -9.03 2.69
C ARG A 175 2.08 -7.62 2.24
N PHE A 176 1.93 -7.38 0.94
CA PHE A 176 1.36 -6.13 0.44
C PHE A 176 -0.16 -6.18 0.54
N MET A 177 -0.75 -5.12 1.09
CA MET A 177 -2.20 -5.04 1.25
C MET A 177 -2.89 -4.88 -0.10
N VAL A 178 -2.30 -4.08 -0.99
CA VAL A 178 -2.77 -3.85 -2.35
C VAL A 178 -1.63 -3.91 -3.36
N ARG A 179 -1.95 -4.38 -4.57
CA ARG A 179 -1.15 -4.22 -5.77
C ARG A 179 -1.89 -3.34 -6.77
N LEU A 180 -1.28 -2.23 -7.14
CA LEU A 180 -1.86 -1.20 -7.99
C LEU A 180 -1.11 -1.13 -9.31
N ALA A 181 -1.86 -0.98 -10.40
CA ALA A 181 -1.34 -0.65 -11.71
C ALA A 181 -1.73 0.80 -12.05
N VAL A 182 -0.75 1.54 -12.56
CA VAL A 182 -0.79 2.90 -13.06
C VAL A 182 -0.53 2.79 -14.57
N GLY A 183 -1.59 2.88 -15.36
CA GLY A 183 -1.42 3.00 -16.81
C GLY A 183 -0.69 4.28 -17.19
N TYR A 184 -0.28 4.39 -18.46
CA TYR A 184 0.12 5.70 -18.99
C TYR A 184 -1.04 6.69 -18.84
N PRO A 185 -0.74 7.96 -18.49
CA PRO A 185 -1.75 9.00 -18.54
C PRO A 185 -2.32 9.09 -19.95
N ASP A 186 -3.61 9.42 -20.05
CA ASP A 186 -4.19 9.75 -21.35
C ASP A 186 -3.61 11.08 -21.87
N ALA A 187 -3.88 11.40 -23.15
CA ALA A 187 -3.33 12.59 -23.78
C ALA A 187 -3.75 13.90 -23.09
N GLU A 188 -4.92 13.95 -22.47
CA GLU A 188 -5.39 15.13 -21.74
C GLU A 188 -4.65 15.28 -20.41
N GLN A 189 -4.49 14.19 -19.68
CA GLN A 189 -3.71 14.12 -18.45
C GLN A 189 -2.25 14.47 -18.69
N GLU A 190 -1.64 13.94 -19.75
CA GLU A 190 -0.26 14.25 -20.12
C GLU A 190 -0.12 15.73 -20.50
N SER A 191 -1.09 16.29 -21.22
CA SER A 191 -1.15 17.72 -21.53
C SER A 191 -1.26 18.58 -20.27
N ASP A 192 -2.09 18.18 -19.30
CA ASP A 192 -2.24 18.88 -18.01
C ASP A 192 -0.93 18.87 -17.21
N VAL A 193 -0.20 17.74 -17.18
CA VAL A 193 1.14 17.67 -16.56
C VAL A 193 2.08 18.72 -17.18
N LEU A 194 2.10 18.82 -18.51
CA LEU A 194 2.95 19.78 -19.23
C LEU A 194 2.52 21.22 -18.94
N LEU A 195 1.22 21.53 -18.97
CA LEU A 195 0.70 22.87 -18.70
C LEU A 195 0.99 23.31 -17.26
N ARG A 196 0.80 22.43 -16.27
CA ARG A 196 1.15 22.72 -14.87
C ARG A 196 2.64 22.96 -14.68
N ARG A 197 3.50 22.20 -15.37
CA ARG A 197 4.94 22.41 -15.35
C ARG A 197 5.32 23.76 -15.95
N LEU A 198 4.74 24.12 -17.10
CA LEU A 198 4.98 25.41 -17.76
C LEU A 198 4.52 26.58 -16.89
N ALA A 199 3.33 26.49 -16.29
CA ALA A 199 2.79 27.52 -15.41
C ALA A 199 3.65 27.72 -14.15
N ARG A 200 4.17 26.62 -13.59
CA ARG A 200 5.04 26.67 -12.41
C ARG A 200 6.44 27.22 -12.71
N GLY A 201 6.96 26.99 -13.93
CA GLY A 201 8.31 27.40 -14.33
C GLY A 201 9.44 26.72 -13.55
N ALA A 202 9.14 25.69 -12.74
CA ALA A 202 10.10 24.97 -11.92
C ALA A 202 9.85 23.46 -11.96
N GLU A 203 10.93 22.69 -11.83
CA GLU A 203 10.86 21.23 -11.79
C GLU A 203 10.17 20.75 -10.50
N ALA A 204 10.54 21.32 -9.36
CA ALA A 204 9.95 21.01 -8.06
C ALA A 204 8.48 21.47 -7.99
N ALA A 205 7.60 20.54 -7.61
CA ALA A 205 6.21 20.80 -7.29
C ALA A 205 6.03 20.59 -5.78
N PRO A 206 6.11 21.67 -4.96
CA PRO A 206 6.06 21.51 -3.51
C PRO A 206 4.63 21.12 -3.10
N VAL A 207 4.55 20.11 -2.24
CA VAL A 207 3.33 19.62 -1.60
C VAL A 207 3.36 20.11 -0.17
N ARG A 208 2.24 20.64 0.32
CA ARG A 208 2.11 21.06 1.71
C ARG A 208 1.78 19.88 2.60
N GLN A 209 2.30 19.93 3.82
CA GLN A 209 1.86 19.03 4.86
C GLN A 209 0.41 19.36 5.25
N VAL A 210 -0.46 18.35 5.26
CA VAL A 210 -1.88 18.47 5.62
C VAL A 210 -2.13 17.96 7.04
N VAL A 211 -1.50 16.84 7.40
CA VAL A 211 -1.53 16.23 8.74
C VAL A 211 -0.12 15.90 9.21
N ASP A 212 0.05 15.55 10.49
CA ASP A 212 1.29 15.01 11.03
C ASP A 212 1.18 13.52 11.37
N ALA A 213 2.30 12.89 11.72
CA ALA A 213 2.37 11.46 12.05
C ALA A 213 1.42 11.07 13.19
N SER A 214 1.27 11.90 14.23
CA SER A 214 0.33 11.66 15.34
C SER A 214 -1.12 11.72 14.88
N THR A 215 -1.45 12.68 14.03
CA THR A 215 -2.78 12.84 13.44
C THR A 215 -3.09 11.64 12.53
N LEU A 216 -2.12 11.16 11.74
CA LEU A 216 -2.30 9.95 10.93
C LEU A 216 -2.58 8.72 11.80
N LEU A 217 -1.89 8.53 12.92
CA LEU A 217 -2.19 7.44 13.85
C LEU A 217 -3.62 7.56 14.42
N ALA A 218 -4.05 8.78 14.76
CA ALA A 218 -5.41 9.04 15.23
C ALA A 218 -6.47 8.83 14.13
N MET A 219 -6.12 9.11 12.86
CA MET A 219 -6.93 8.77 11.69
C MET A 219 -7.07 7.27 11.51
N GLN A 220 -5.97 6.50 11.62
CA GLN A 220 -5.98 5.03 11.55
C GLN A 220 -6.86 4.44 12.66
N ALA A 221 -6.73 4.94 13.90
CA ALA A 221 -7.60 4.56 15.00
C ALA A 221 -9.08 4.93 14.74
N GLY A 222 -9.35 6.06 14.09
CA GLY A 222 -10.69 6.46 13.64
C GLY A 222 -11.30 5.49 12.62
N VAL A 223 -10.52 5.02 11.64
CA VAL A 223 -10.95 3.99 10.68
C VAL A 223 -11.33 2.69 11.40
N GLU A 224 -10.62 2.35 12.47
CA GLU A 224 -10.92 1.19 13.33
C GLU A 224 -12.23 1.31 14.13
N THR A 225 -12.95 2.45 14.07
CA THR A 225 -14.28 2.62 14.69
C THR A 225 -15.46 2.44 13.72
N VAL A 226 -15.20 2.37 12.41
CA VAL A 226 -16.24 2.28 11.36
C VAL A 226 -17.08 1.00 11.50
N ALA A 227 -18.39 1.10 11.49
CA ALA A 227 -19.25 -0.07 11.64
C ALA A 227 -19.16 -1.01 10.42
N VAL A 228 -19.08 -2.32 10.68
CA VAL A 228 -19.14 -3.34 9.63
C VAL A 228 -20.18 -4.37 10.02
N ASP A 229 -21.18 -4.54 9.15
CA ASP A 229 -22.20 -5.56 9.34
C ASP A 229 -21.62 -6.98 9.17
N ARG A 230 -22.17 -7.96 9.89
CA ARG A 230 -21.74 -9.36 9.82
C ARG A 230 -21.86 -9.93 8.41
N ASP A 231 -22.83 -9.49 7.63
CA ASP A 231 -23.01 -9.97 6.26
C ASP A 231 -21.95 -9.41 5.30
N VAL A 232 -21.43 -8.21 5.55
CA VAL A 232 -20.26 -7.69 4.82
C VAL A 232 -19.01 -8.49 5.17
N VAL A 233 -18.81 -8.83 6.46
CA VAL A 233 -17.69 -9.70 6.88
C VAL A 233 -17.79 -11.07 6.19
N ARG A 234 -18.99 -11.67 6.16
CA ARG A 234 -19.24 -12.93 5.44
C ARG A 234 -18.99 -12.79 3.95
N TYR A 235 -19.34 -11.66 3.34
CA TYR A 235 -19.07 -11.39 1.94
C TYR A 235 -17.56 -11.34 1.63
N CYS A 236 -16.75 -10.67 2.45
CA CYS A 236 -15.28 -10.68 2.32
C CYS A 236 -14.71 -12.10 2.39
N VAL A 237 -15.20 -12.91 3.32
CA VAL A 237 -14.78 -14.33 3.45
C VAL A 237 -15.25 -15.16 2.26
N ALA A 238 -16.49 -14.95 1.79
CA ALA A 238 -17.04 -15.66 0.65
C ALA A 238 -16.27 -15.38 -0.65
N LEU A 239 -15.88 -14.12 -0.89
CA LEU A 239 -15.02 -13.74 -2.01
C LEU A 239 -13.68 -14.46 -1.94
N ALA A 240 -12.99 -14.40 -0.80
CA ALA A 240 -11.71 -15.08 -0.63
C ALA A 240 -11.84 -16.61 -0.78
N ALA A 241 -12.89 -17.22 -0.23
CA ALA A 241 -13.16 -18.66 -0.39
C ALA A 241 -13.47 -19.03 -1.85
N ALA A 242 -14.21 -18.19 -2.56
CA ALA A 242 -14.53 -18.41 -3.98
C ALA A 242 -13.28 -18.42 -4.85
N THR A 243 -12.25 -17.62 -4.54
CA THR A 243 -10.96 -17.72 -5.24
C THR A 243 -10.29 -19.08 -5.08
N ARG A 244 -10.40 -19.70 -3.89
CA ARG A 244 -9.80 -21.03 -3.61
C ARG A 244 -10.57 -22.18 -4.25
N GLY A 245 -11.86 -21.97 -4.53
CA GLY A 245 -12.73 -22.94 -5.20
C GLY A 245 -12.82 -22.75 -6.72
N HIS A 246 -12.12 -21.76 -7.28
CA HIS A 246 -12.19 -21.43 -8.70
C HIS A 246 -11.34 -22.39 -9.53
N THR A 247 -11.91 -23.01 -10.58
CA THR A 247 -11.23 -24.04 -11.39
C THR A 247 -10.00 -23.54 -12.13
N GLY A 248 -9.96 -22.24 -12.45
CA GLY A 248 -8.81 -21.59 -13.08
C GLY A 248 -7.71 -21.11 -12.13
N VAL A 249 -7.83 -21.39 -10.83
CA VAL A 249 -6.90 -20.93 -9.79
C VAL A 249 -6.25 -22.14 -9.13
N GLU A 250 -4.92 -22.17 -9.12
CA GLU A 250 -4.11 -23.18 -8.42
C GLU A 250 -3.96 -22.84 -6.93
N VAL A 251 -3.67 -21.57 -6.64
CA VAL A 251 -3.58 -21.04 -5.26
C VAL A 251 -4.48 -19.83 -5.15
N GLY A 252 -5.49 -19.90 -4.28
CA GLY A 252 -6.42 -18.79 -4.02
C GLY A 252 -5.97 -17.89 -2.86
N ALA A 253 -6.73 -16.82 -2.63
CA ALA A 253 -6.39 -15.82 -1.62
C ALA A 253 -6.35 -16.42 -0.20
N SER A 254 -5.28 -16.07 0.52
CA SER A 254 -5.06 -16.42 1.93
C SER A 254 -6.08 -15.72 2.86
N PRO A 255 -6.13 -16.05 4.16
CA PRO A 255 -6.93 -15.28 5.13
C PRO A 255 -6.58 -13.78 5.18
N ARG A 256 -5.33 -13.41 4.83
CA ARG A 256 -4.93 -12.00 4.67
C ARG A 256 -5.68 -11.31 3.53
N GLY A 257 -6.07 -12.08 2.50
CA GLY A 257 -7.00 -11.68 1.44
C GLY A 257 -8.30 -11.09 1.98
N SER A 258 -9.05 -11.90 2.74
CA SER A 258 -10.32 -11.47 3.35
C SER A 258 -10.15 -10.34 4.37
N GLN A 259 -9.04 -10.34 5.12
CA GLN A 259 -8.74 -9.28 6.07
C GLN A 259 -8.46 -7.95 5.36
N ALA A 260 -7.66 -7.95 4.29
CA ALA A 260 -7.36 -6.76 3.51
C ALA A 260 -8.63 -6.15 2.90
N LEU A 261 -9.53 -6.98 2.35
CA LEU A 261 -10.83 -6.50 1.85
C LEU A 261 -11.59 -5.71 2.91
N LEU A 262 -11.70 -6.27 4.12
CA LEU A 262 -12.41 -5.65 5.23
C LEU A 262 -11.77 -4.31 5.65
N LEU A 263 -10.45 -4.30 5.87
CA LEU A 263 -9.73 -3.11 6.33
C LEU A 263 -9.76 -1.99 5.29
N LEU A 264 -9.53 -2.33 4.01
CA LEU A 264 -9.60 -1.39 2.91
C LEU A 264 -11.02 -0.84 2.71
N ALA A 265 -12.05 -1.68 2.81
CA ALA A 265 -13.43 -1.25 2.67
C ALA A 265 -13.84 -0.24 3.77
N ARG A 266 -13.35 -0.40 5.00
CA ARG A 266 -13.53 0.61 6.07
C ARG A 266 -12.85 1.92 5.71
N ALA A 267 -11.61 1.87 5.25
CA ALA A 267 -10.88 3.07 4.85
C ALA A 267 -11.58 3.81 3.67
N VAL A 268 -12.07 3.07 2.68
CA VAL A 268 -12.86 3.61 1.56
C VAL A 268 -14.15 4.26 2.05
N ALA A 269 -14.91 3.58 2.94
CA ALA A 269 -16.12 4.14 3.52
C ALA A 269 -15.86 5.49 4.22
N VAL A 270 -14.75 5.58 4.97
CA VAL A 270 -14.35 6.83 5.66
C VAL A 270 -13.98 7.92 4.68
N LEU A 271 -13.23 7.60 3.61
CA LEU A 271 -12.89 8.55 2.55
C LEU A 271 -14.12 9.07 1.80
N ASP A 272 -15.25 8.35 1.87
CA ASP A 272 -16.56 8.80 1.38
C ASP A 272 -17.42 9.48 2.46
N GLY A 273 -16.86 9.72 3.65
CA GLY A 273 -17.56 10.35 4.77
C GLY A 273 -18.59 9.46 5.45
N ARG A 274 -18.56 8.14 5.23
CA ARG A 274 -19.47 7.16 5.85
C ARG A 274 -18.85 6.48 7.05
N SER A 275 -19.64 6.31 8.10
CA SER A 275 -19.27 5.57 9.33
C SER A 275 -19.65 4.10 9.30
N TYR A 276 -20.01 3.56 8.13
CA TYR A 276 -20.36 2.17 7.92
C TYR A 276 -19.93 1.69 6.53
N VAL A 277 -19.60 0.40 6.43
CA VAL A 277 -19.19 -0.25 5.18
C VAL A 277 -20.40 -0.78 4.42
N VAL A 278 -20.40 -0.59 3.10
CA VAL A 278 -21.34 -1.22 2.16
C VAL A 278 -20.60 -2.23 1.26
N PRO A 279 -21.31 -3.19 0.63
CA PRO A 279 -20.67 -4.18 -0.26
C PRO A 279 -19.90 -3.57 -1.42
N GLU A 280 -20.32 -2.39 -1.90
CA GLU A 280 -19.68 -1.64 -2.98
C GLU A 280 -18.24 -1.23 -2.60
N ASP A 281 -17.97 -0.92 -1.33
CA ASP A 281 -16.63 -0.60 -0.83
C ASP A 281 -15.68 -1.81 -0.97
N VAL A 282 -16.21 -3.00 -0.70
CA VAL A 282 -15.48 -4.27 -0.85
C VAL A 282 -15.19 -4.53 -2.33
N LYS A 283 -16.17 -4.30 -3.20
CA LYS A 283 -16.02 -4.49 -4.65
C LYS A 283 -14.99 -3.53 -5.25
N GLU A 284 -14.97 -2.27 -4.81
CA GLU A 284 -14.02 -1.24 -5.27
C GLU A 284 -12.57 -1.70 -5.10
N VAL A 285 -12.24 -2.29 -3.94
CA VAL A 285 -10.86 -2.66 -3.59
C VAL A 285 -10.50 -4.10 -3.92
N ALA A 286 -11.47 -4.94 -4.30
CA ALA A 286 -11.29 -6.38 -4.42
C ALA A 286 -10.20 -6.79 -5.40
N VAL A 287 -10.12 -6.14 -6.57
CA VAL A 287 -9.07 -6.44 -7.55
C VAL A 287 -7.69 -6.10 -6.99
N ALA A 288 -7.54 -4.90 -6.41
CA ALA A 288 -6.27 -4.44 -5.84
C ALA A 288 -5.82 -5.30 -4.66
N ALA A 289 -6.77 -5.81 -3.86
CA ALA A 289 -6.49 -6.59 -2.66
C ALA A 289 -6.28 -8.09 -2.95
N LEU A 290 -6.96 -8.66 -3.95
CA LEU A 290 -6.94 -10.11 -4.17
C LEU A 290 -6.05 -10.52 -5.34
N ALA A 291 -5.96 -9.75 -6.43
CA ALA A 291 -5.39 -10.24 -7.69
C ALA A 291 -3.93 -10.72 -7.60
N HIS A 292 -3.12 -10.14 -6.72
CA HIS A 292 -1.74 -10.55 -6.48
C HIS A 292 -1.58 -11.75 -5.54
N ARG A 293 -2.70 -12.24 -5.00
CA ARG A 293 -2.78 -13.40 -4.09
C ARG A 293 -3.33 -14.64 -4.78
N LEU A 294 -3.55 -14.58 -6.10
CA LEU A 294 -3.96 -15.74 -6.89
C LEU A 294 -2.82 -16.21 -7.78
N THR A 295 -2.71 -17.52 -7.90
CA THR A 295 -1.89 -18.19 -8.90
C THR A 295 -2.81 -18.96 -9.83
N LEU A 296 -2.73 -18.68 -11.12
CA LEU A 296 -3.58 -19.32 -12.12
C LEU A 296 -3.05 -20.72 -12.44
N THR A 297 -3.95 -21.63 -12.79
CA THR A 297 -3.54 -22.90 -13.37
C THR A 297 -2.87 -22.67 -14.73
N VAL A 298 -1.94 -23.56 -15.10
CA VAL A 298 -1.23 -23.49 -16.40
C VAL A 298 -2.19 -23.35 -17.58
N THR A 299 -3.30 -24.08 -17.57
CA THR A 299 -4.33 -24.03 -18.62
C THR A 299 -5.01 -22.68 -18.72
N THR A 300 -5.30 -22.04 -17.59
CA THR A 300 -5.97 -20.73 -17.52
C THR A 300 -5.02 -19.59 -17.87
N TRP A 301 -3.76 -19.71 -17.45
CA TRP A 301 -2.74 -18.77 -17.87
C TRP A 301 -2.49 -18.85 -19.39
N ALA A 302 -2.41 -20.07 -19.94
CA ALA A 302 -2.20 -20.29 -21.37
C ALA A 302 -3.36 -19.80 -22.26
N SER A 303 -4.58 -19.68 -21.72
CA SER A 303 -5.71 -19.08 -22.44
C SER A 303 -5.70 -17.55 -22.42
N GLY A 304 -4.70 -16.93 -21.78
CA GLY A 304 -4.55 -15.47 -21.68
C GLY A 304 -5.40 -14.83 -20.58
N ALA A 305 -5.99 -15.62 -19.67
CA ALA A 305 -6.72 -15.07 -18.53
C ALA A 305 -5.75 -14.42 -17.52
N SER A 306 -6.23 -13.38 -16.84
CA SER A 306 -5.48 -12.69 -15.79
C SER A 306 -6.13 -12.89 -14.43
N THR A 307 -5.35 -12.77 -13.35
CA THR A 307 -5.89 -12.89 -11.99
C THR A 307 -6.90 -11.78 -11.70
N GLN A 308 -6.71 -10.59 -12.29
CA GLN A 308 -7.68 -9.50 -12.23
C GLN A 308 -9.02 -9.89 -12.90
N ALA A 309 -8.98 -10.61 -14.03
CA ALA A 309 -10.19 -11.07 -14.70
C ALA A 309 -10.97 -12.08 -13.84
N VAL A 310 -10.27 -13.02 -13.21
CA VAL A 310 -10.89 -13.98 -12.28
C VAL A 310 -11.56 -13.26 -11.11
N VAL A 311 -10.90 -12.28 -10.50
CA VAL A 311 -11.51 -11.52 -9.40
C VAL A 311 -12.75 -10.77 -9.87
N ARG A 312 -12.72 -10.12 -11.04
CA ARG A 312 -13.90 -9.43 -11.59
C ARG A 312 -15.06 -10.37 -11.89
N GLU A 313 -14.78 -11.58 -12.40
CA GLU A 313 -15.79 -12.62 -12.58
C GLU A 313 -16.44 -12.99 -11.24
N LEU A 314 -15.62 -13.24 -10.21
CA LEU A 314 -16.10 -13.61 -8.88
C LEU A 314 -16.95 -12.52 -8.24
N LEU A 315 -16.65 -11.23 -8.47
CA LEU A 315 -17.50 -10.12 -8.01
C LEU A 315 -18.92 -10.15 -8.60
N GLY A 316 -19.08 -10.66 -9.83
CA GLY A 316 -20.39 -10.83 -10.47
C GLY A 316 -21.12 -12.11 -10.04
N ARG A 317 -20.38 -13.10 -9.54
CA ARG A 317 -20.92 -14.44 -9.20
C ARG A 317 -21.25 -14.61 -7.72
N VAL A 318 -20.44 -14.06 -6.82
CA VAL A 318 -20.64 -14.18 -5.37
C VAL A 318 -21.72 -13.17 -4.96
N PRO A 319 -22.88 -13.62 -4.41
CA PRO A 319 -23.95 -12.71 -4.03
C PRO A 319 -23.48 -11.72 -2.97
N ALA A 320 -23.59 -10.43 -3.28
CA ALA A 320 -23.43 -9.38 -2.29
C ALA A 320 -24.66 -9.36 -1.36
N PRO A 321 -24.50 -9.05 -0.06
CA PRO A 321 -25.64 -8.92 0.83
C PRO A 321 -26.52 -7.74 0.37
N ALA A 322 -27.83 -7.87 0.56
CA ALA A 322 -28.75 -6.77 0.28
C ALA A 322 -28.39 -5.60 1.20
N GLY A 323 -28.07 -4.43 0.63
CA GLY A 323 -27.73 -3.25 1.41
C GLY A 323 -28.85 -2.97 2.42
N ALA A 324 -28.50 -2.97 3.72
CA ALA A 324 -29.44 -2.55 4.74
C ALA A 324 -29.83 -1.08 4.46
N PRO A 325 -31.11 -0.70 4.50
CA PRO A 325 -31.47 0.70 4.48
C PRO A 325 -30.84 1.37 5.70
N ALA A 326 -30.18 2.50 5.48
CA ALA A 326 -29.63 3.32 6.55
C ALA A 326 -30.74 3.57 7.59
N VAL A 327 -30.54 3.08 8.82
CA VAL A 327 -31.40 3.45 9.93
C VAL A 327 -31.07 4.91 10.22
N GLY A 328 -32.01 5.79 9.86
CA GLY A 328 -31.92 7.24 10.05
C GLY A 328 -31.96 7.68 11.50
#